data_AF-X1U5M7-F1
#
_entry.id   AF-X1U5M7-F1
#
_cell.length_a   1.000
_cell.length_b   1.000
_cell.length_c   1.000
_cell.angle_alpha   90.00
_cell.angle_beta   90.00
_cell.angle_gamma   90.00
#
_symmetry.space_group_name_H-M   'P 1'
#
loop_
_entity.id
_entity.type
_entity.pdbx_description
1 polymer ?
#
loop_
_entity_poly.entity_id
_entity_poly.type
_entity_poly.pdbx_seq_one_letter_code
_entity_poly.pdbx_strand_id
1 'polypeptide(L)'
;MKESKKKKCIIHFEPSGLKTEVQPGTVLLEATHKVGIYLSSICGGDGYCGKCKVIIDEGQFQSRPTTLLTPDEIRENVVLACQTKVLSDMTVTVPKSHALQAGQILMDTDARRFRELAGEAEAGVFEFDPLVRKLCVEMSAPTVHDHTADHERLYVAIRKQIDAPIMQTGFRILQSLS
;
A
#
# COMPACT_ATOMS: atom_id res chain seq x y z
N MET A 1 27.59 -6.06 -24.25
CA MET A 1 26.40 -5.18 -24.14
C MET A 1 26.74 -4.06 -23.16
N LYS A 2 26.62 -2.80 -23.58
CA LYS A 2 27.08 -1.62 -22.81
C LYS A 2 26.18 -1.42 -21.58
N GLU A 3 26.75 -1.56 -20.39
CA GLU A 3 26.16 -1.09 -19.14
C GLU A 3 26.08 0.44 -19.16
N SER A 4 24.90 0.97 -19.50
CA SER A 4 24.59 2.38 -19.29
C SER A 4 24.56 2.63 -17.78
N LYS A 5 25.66 3.19 -17.28
CA LYS A 5 25.86 3.71 -15.93
C LYS A 5 24.69 4.66 -15.60
N LYS A 6 23.63 4.14 -14.98
CA LYS A 6 22.42 4.90 -14.67
C LYS A 6 22.81 6.04 -13.72
N LYS A 7 22.73 7.27 -14.21
CA LYS A 7 22.94 8.50 -13.45
C LYS A 7 21.93 8.49 -12.28
N LYS A 8 22.41 8.57 -11.04
CA LYS A 8 21.53 8.64 -9.86
C LYS A 8 20.87 10.02 -9.79
N CYS A 9 19.66 10.07 -9.24
CA CYS A 9 18.94 11.30 -8.96
C CYS A 9 18.89 11.56 -7.45
N ILE A 10 19.03 12.82 -7.05
CA ILE A 10 18.98 13.27 -5.66
C ILE A 10 17.61 13.93 -5.42
N ILE A 11 16.90 13.45 -4.39
CA ILE A 11 15.62 14.01 -3.97
C ILE A 11 15.80 14.67 -2.62
N HIS A 12 15.33 15.91 -2.51
CA HIS A 12 15.31 16.70 -1.29
C HIS A 12 13.88 16.78 -0.75
N PHE A 13 13.68 16.47 0.54
CA PHE A 13 12.36 16.46 1.18
C PHE A 13 12.22 17.58 2.21
N GLU A 14 11.33 18.52 1.95
CA GLU A 14 10.98 19.63 2.85
C GLU A 14 9.65 19.36 3.58
N PRO A 15 9.46 19.78 4.84
CA PRO A 15 10.39 20.53 5.72
C PRO A 15 11.37 19.63 6.50
N SER A 16 11.43 18.33 6.20
CA SER A 16 12.28 17.38 6.93
C SER A 16 13.78 17.59 6.73
N GLY A 17 14.19 18.29 5.67
CA GLY A 17 15.59 18.49 5.29
C GLY A 17 16.32 17.21 4.85
N LEU A 18 15.59 16.10 4.68
CA LEU A 18 16.17 14.80 4.37
C LEU A 18 16.45 14.66 2.87
N LYS A 19 17.47 13.89 2.51
CA LYS A 19 17.88 13.67 1.12
C LYS A 19 18.03 12.18 0.81
N THR A 20 17.72 11.78 -0.41
CA THR A 20 17.91 10.40 -0.87
C THR A 20 18.39 10.32 -2.30
N GLU A 21 19.18 9.29 -2.57
CA GLU A 21 19.62 8.93 -3.91
C GLU A 21 18.76 7.78 -4.45
N VAL A 22 18.14 7.99 -5.60
CA VAL A 22 17.35 6.97 -6.29
C VAL A 22 17.77 6.81 -7.75
N GLN A 23 17.35 5.72 -8.37
CA GLN A 23 17.52 5.56 -9.81
C GLN A 23 16.41 6.34 -10.55
N PRO A 24 16.69 6.88 -11.74
CA PRO A 24 15.66 7.41 -12.60
C PRO A 24 14.61 6.33 -12.88
N GLY A 25 13.34 6.69 -12.73
CA GLY A 25 12.18 5.82 -12.88
C GLY A 25 11.67 5.20 -11.58
N THR A 26 12.36 5.38 -10.45
CA THR A 26 11.85 4.95 -9.13
C THR A 26 10.59 5.74 -8.76
N VAL A 27 9.64 5.05 -8.11
CA VAL A 27 8.38 5.65 -7.64
C VAL A 27 8.67 6.54 -6.43
N LEU A 28 8.08 7.73 -6.40
CA LEU A 28 8.36 8.72 -5.36
C LEU A 28 7.98 8.21 -3.95
N LEU A 29 6.90 7.43 -3.83
CA LEU A 29 6.51 6.77 -2.57
C LEU A 29 7.59 5.81 -2.03
N GLU A 30 8.30 5.10 -2.89
CA GLU A 30 9.40 4.23 -2.46
C GLU A 30 10.60 5.05 -1.97
N ALA A 31 10.85 6.19 -2.64
CA ALA A 31 11.91 7.11 -2.25
C ALA A 31 11.67 7.74 -0.87
N THR A 32 10.42 8.11 -0.55
CA THR A 32 10.05 8.62 0.78
C THR A 32 10.25 7.57 1.86
N HIS A 33 9.86 6.30 1.58
CA HIS A 33 10.03 5.21 2.54
C HIS A 33 11.50 4.92 2.87
N LYS A 34 12.42 5.03 1.90
CA LYS A 34 13.88 4.85 2.13
C LYS A 34 14.45 5.83 3.15
N VAL A 35 13.81 6.98 3.31
CA VAL A 35 14.22 8.09 4.18
C VAL A 35 13.47 8.07 5.51
N GLY A 36 12.52 7.14 5.68
CA GLY A 36 11.66 7.07 6.86
C GLY A 36 10.49 8.06 6.84
N ILE A 37 10.20 8.67 5.68
CA ILE A 37 8.99 9.47 5.48
C ILE A 37 7.89 8.54 5.00
N TYR A 38 6.95 8.23 5.90
CA TYR A 38 5.81 7.38 5.57
C TYR A 38 4.62 8.23 5.15
N LEU A 39 4.20 8.09 3.90
CA LEU A 39 2.99 8.74 3.41
C LEU A 39 1.78 7.84 3.66
N SER A 40 0.64 8.43 3.98
CA SER A 40 -0.59 7.66 4.13
C SER A 40 -1.04 7.05 2.79
N SER A 41 -0.85 5.73 2.62
CA SER A 41 -1.17 4.99 1.39
C SER A 41 -2.06 3.77 1.65
N ILE A 42 -3.33 4.02 1.99
CA ILE A 42 -4.31 2.94 2.30
C ILE A 42 -4.53 2.01 1.09
N CYS A 43 -4.44 2.53 -0.13
CA CYS A 43 -4.61 1.76 -1.36
C CYS A 43 -3.37 0.95 -1.79
N GLY A 44 -2.29 0.94 -1.00
CA GLY A 44 -1.07 0.21 -1.35
C GLY A 44 -0.33 0.71 -2.61
N GLY A 45 -0.77 1.82 -3.21
CA GLY A 45 -0.15 2.40 -4.39
C GLY A 45 -1.03 2.44 -5.63
N ASP A 46 -2.24 1.88 -5.59
CA ASP A 46 -3.16 1.81 -6.75
C ASP A 46 -3.69 3.18 -7.24
N GLY A 47 -3.51 4.24 -6.47
CA GLY A 47 -3.79 5.62 -6.91
C GLY A 47 -5.26 6.03 -6.84
N TYR A 48 -6.15 5.25 -6.21
CA TYR A 48 -7.57 5.60 -6.06
C TYR A 48 -7.93 6.30 -4.74
N CYS A 49 -7.02 6.33 -3.75
CA CYS A 49 -7.33 6.94 -2.43
C CYS A 49 -6.98 8.43 -2.30
N GLY A 50 -6.06 8.94 -3.11
CA GLY A 50 -5.66 10.34 -3.09
C GLY A 50 -4.97 10.83 -1.80
N LYS A 51 -4.52 9.93 -0.92
CA LYS A 51 -3.93 10.29 0.39
C LYS A 51 -2.41 10.51 0.39
N CYS A 52 -1.72 10.09 -0.66
CA CYS A 52 -0.28 10.24 -0.84
C CYS A 52 0.09 11.51 -1.63
N LYS A 53 -0.61 12.62 -1.38
CA LYS A 53 -0.37 13.90 -2.06
C LYS A 53 0.94 14.52 -1.57
N VAL A 54 1.76 14.96 -2.51
CA VAL A 54 3.01 15.70 -2.29
C VAL A 54 3.12 16.82 -3.30
N ILE A 55 3.84 17.87 -2.95
CA ILE A 55 4.08 19.03 -3.83
C ILE A 55 5.49 18.90 -4.39
N ILE A 56 5.64 19.08 -5.70
CA ILE A 56 6.96 19.12 -6.33
C ILE A 56 7.30 20.58 -6.62
N ASP A 57 8.29 21.09 -5.89
CA ASP A 57 8.74 22.47 -6.03
C ASP A 57 9.63 22.61 -7.27
N GLU A 58 10.55 21.67 -7.48
CA GLU A 58 11.52 21.69 -8.57
C GLU A 58 11.82 20.28 -9.07
N GLY A 59 12.09 20.13 -10.37
CA GLY A 59 12.57 18.90 -10.99
C GLY A 59 11.61 18.26 -12.00
N GLN A 60 12.12 17.26 -12.73
CA GLN A 60 11.36 16.53 -13.73
C GLN A 60 10.80 15.23 -13.15
N PHE A 61 9.51 15.03 -13.36
CA PHE A 61 8.78 13.85 -12.94
C PHE A 61 7.80 13.42 -14.01
N GLN A 62 7.37 12.16 -13.92
CA GLN A 62 6.27 11.64 -14.73
C GLN A 62 5.20 11.11 -13.79
N SER A 63 4.06 11.80 -13.73
CA SER A 63 2.88 11.35 -12.99
C SER A 63 1.81 10.80 -13.94
N ARG A 64 0.98 9.89 -13.44
CA ARG A 64 -0.23 9.48 -14.16
C ARG A 64 -1.37 10.48 -13.93
N PRO A 65 -2.19 10.79 -14.96
CA PRO A 65 -3.38 11.60 -14.79
C PRO A 65 -4.33 10.97 -13.77
N THR A 66 -4.93 11.79 -12.90
CA THR A 66 -5.89 11.34 -11.88
C THR A 66 -7.00 12.36 -11.74
N THR A 67 -8.21 11.89 -11.43
CA THR A 67 -9.38 12.74 -11.14
C THR A 67 -9.46 13.17 -9.67
N LEU A 68 -8.51 12.71 -8.83
CA LEU A 68 -8.48 12.97 -7.38
C LEU A 68 -7.80 14.29 -7.00
N LEU A 69 -7.28 15.02 -7.99
CA LEU A 69 -6.64 16.31 -7.82
C LEU A 69 -7.58 17.40 -8.32
N THR A 70 -7.72 18.47 -7.54
CA THR A 70 -8.47 19.64 -7.99
C THR A 70 -7.65 20.43 -9.02
N PRO A 71 -8.27 21.27 -9.86
CA PRO A 71 -7.54 22.14 -10.78
C PRO A 71 -6.52 23.05 -10.07
N ASP A 72 -6.82 23.45 -8.83
CA ASP A 72 -5.93 24.29 -8.02
C ASP A 72 -4.70 23.51 -7.56
N GLU A 73 -4.90 22.29 -7.06
CA GLU A 73 -3.82 21.38 -6.69
C GLU A 73 -2.90 21.06 -7.87
N ILE A 74 -3.46 20.87 -9.07
CA ILE A 74 -2.67 20.65 -10.29
C ILE A 74 -1.82 21.88 -10.64
N ARG A 75 -2.36 23.10 -10.45
CA ARG A 75 -1.61 24.35 -10.65
C ARG A 75 -0.48 24.53 -9.65
N GLU A 76 -0.62 23.99 -8.45
CA GLU A 76 0.41 23.98 -7.40
C GLU A 76 1.38 22.80 -7.53
N ASN A 77 1.40 22.07 -8.66
CA ASN A 77 2.24 20.89 -8.88
C ASN A 77 2.06 19.79 -7.81
N VAL A 78 0.85 19.66 -7.26
CA VAL A 78 0.50 18.55 -6.38
C VAL A 78 0.37 17.28 -7.21
N VAL A 79 1.02 16.22 -6.74
CA VAL A 79 1.00 14.90 -7.39
C VAL A 79 0.75 13.78 -6.37
N LEU A 80 0.33 12.62 -6.86
CA LEU A 80 0.25 11.40 -6.05
C LEU A 80 1.61 10.70 -6.05
N ALA A 81 2.29 10.67 -4.91
CA ALA A 81 3.62 10.07 -4.78
C ALA A 81 3.67 8.60 -5.24
N CYS A 82 2.58 7.84 -5.10
CA CYS A 82 2.53 6.44 -5.55
C CYS A 82 2.46 6.25 -7.07
N GLN A 83 2.02 7.26 -7.82
CA GLN A 83 1.87 7.22 -9.28
C GLN A 83 2.86 8.14 -10.00
N THR A 84 3.83 8.69 -9.27
CA THR A 84 4.84 9.61 -9.80
C THR A 84 6.21 8.94 -9.82
N LYS A 85 6.86 8.99 -10.99
CA LYS A 85 8.23 8.52 -11.21
C LYS A 85 9.19 9.70 -11.26
N VAL A 86 10.35 9.49 -10.64
CA VAL A 86 11.42 10.49 -10.55
C VAL A 86 12.30 10.40 -11.81
N LEU A 87 12.52 11.51 -12.52
CA LEU A 87 13.34 11.51 -13.74
C LEU A 87 14.65 12.31 -13.58
N SER A 88 14.65 13.34 -12.74
CA SER A 88 15.82 14.15 -12.42
C SER A 88 15.91 14.39 -10.91
N ASP A 89 16.96 15.11 -10.52
CA ASP A 89 17.04 15.71 -9.19
C ASP A 89 15.82 16.61 -8.96
N MET A 90 15.25 16.55 -7.76
CA MET A 90 14.02 17.26 -7.44
C MET A 90 13.90 17.62 -5.97
N THR A 91 13.13 18.68 -5.71
CA THR A 91 12.75 19.13 -4.38
C THR A 91 11.25 18.88 -4.20
N VAL A 92 10.92 18.19 -3.11
CA VAL A 92 9.57 17.72 -2.82
C VAL A 92 9.17 18.20 -1.44
N THR A 93 8.08 18.97 -1.39
CA THR A 93 7.45 19.37 -0.13
C THR A 93 6.39 18.34 0.27
N VAL A 94 6.54 17.79 1.46
CA VAL A 94 5.61 16.81 2.04
C VAL A 94 4.70 17.52 3.05
N PRO A 95 3.38 17.65 2.76
CA PRO A 95 2.45 18.27 3.69
C PRO A 95 2.32 17.44 4.97
N LYS A 96 2.32 18.12 6.13
CA LYS A 96 2.23 17.47 7.45
C LYS A 96 0.96 16.62 7.63
N SER A 97 -0.12 16.92 6.91
CA SER A 97 -1.37 16.15 6.92
C SER A 97 -1.22 14.73 6.38
N HIS A 98 -0.24 14.49 5.50
CA HIS A 98 -0.07 13.21 4.80
C HIS A 98 1.14 12.42 5.28
N ALA A 99 2.09 13.07 5.95
CA ALA A 99 3.20 12.44 6.64
C ALA A 99 2.70 11.76 7.92
N LEU A 100 2.76 10.43 7.95
CA LEU A 100 2.66 9.68 9.19
C LEU A 100 3.92 9.97 9.99
N GLN A 101 3.78 10.67 11.11
CA GLN A 101 4.87 10.79 12.06
C GLN A 101 5.16 9.39 12.59
N ALA A 102 6.33 8.83 12.24
CA ALA A 102 6.83 7.55 12.74
C ALA A 102 6.99 7.50 14.28
N GLY A 103 6.64 8.58 14.99
CA GLY A 103 6.62 8.67 16.45
C GLY A 103 5.41 8.04 17.15
N GLN A 104 4.29 7.71 16.47
CA GLN A 104 3.11 7.20 17.18
C GLN A 104 3.16 5.73 17.62
N ILE A 105 4.30 5.05 17.45
CA ILE A 105 4.56 3.72 18.05
C ILE A 105 5.64 3.81 19.14
N LEU A 106 6.30 4.96 19.32
CA LEU A 106 7.12 5.21 20.50
C LEU A 106 6.26 5.92 21.53
N MET A 107 5.81 5.13 22.52
CA MET A 107 5.02 5.51 23.69
C MET A 107 5.00 7.01 23.96
N ASP A 108 3.84 7.61 23.73
CA ASP A 108 3.56 8.98 24.16
C ASP A 108 3.81 9.07 25.68
N THR A 109 4.25 10.22 26.15
CA THR A 109 4.46 10.46 27.60
C THR A 109 3.15 10.25 28.37
N ASP A 110 2.02 10.46 27.69
CA ASP A 110 0.67 10.15 28.17
C ASP A 110 0.43 8.65 28.39
N ALA A 111 1.10 7.74 27.66
CA ALA A 111 1.02 6.30 27.90
C ALA A 111 1.60 5.89 29.26
N ARG A 112 2.48 6.72 29.87
CA ARG A 112 2.91 6.49 31.26
C ARG A 112 1.80 6.78 32.26
N ARG A 113 0.96 7.79 32.00
CA ARG A 113 -0.15 8.19 32.87
C ARG A 113 -1.26 7.13 32.93
N PHE A 114 -1.43 6.38 31.85
CA PHE A 114 -2.39 5.27 31.76
C PHE A 114 -1.80 3.90 32.15
N ARG A 115 -0.53 3.83 32.57
CA ARG A 115 0.10 2.56 32.98
C ARG A 115 -0.59 1.92 34.20
N GLU A 116 -1.10 2.75 35.10
CA GLU A 116 -1.87 2.32 36.28
C GLU A 116 -3.33 1.98 35.94
N LEU A 117 -3.79 2.38 34.75
CA LEU A 117 -5.10 2.08 34.15
C LEU A 117 -5.00 0.95 33.12
N ALA A 118 -3.92 0.16 33.17
CA ALA A 118 -3.88 -1.12 32.51
C ALA A 118 -5.00 -1.94 33.15
N GLY A 119 -6.18 -1.93 32.51
CA GLY A 119 -7.26 -2.83 32.87
C GLY A 119 -6.67 -4.22 33.06
N GLU A 120 -7.17 -4.94 34.04
CA GLU A 120 -6.79 -6.33 34.27
C GLU A 120 -7.09 -7.11 32.99
N ALA A 121 -6.13 -7.11 32.07
CA ALA A 121 -6.10 -8.01 30.95
C ALA A 121 -5.76 -9.33 31.61
N GLU A 122 -6.79 -9.96 32.19
CA GLU A 122 -6.75 -11.37 32.48
C GLU A 122 -6.20 -12.00 31.22
N ALA A 123 -5.12 -12.76 31.37
CA ALA A 123 -4.61 -13.60 30.30
C ALA A 123 -5.63 -14.71 30.05
N GLY A 124 -6.80 -14.33 29.54
CA GLY A 124 -7.79 -15.23 29.02
C GLY A 124 -7.13 -15.98 27.88
N VAL A 125 -7.37 -17.28 27.82
CA VAL A 125 -6.99 -18.07 26.67
C VAL A 125 -7.86 -17.57 25.51
N PHE A 126 -7.33 -16.66 24.72
CA PHE A 126 -7.96 -16.27 23.46
C PHE A 126 -7.80 -17.44 22.50
N GLU A 127 -8.91 -18.10 22.18
CA GLU A 127 -8.91 -19.09 21.10
C GLU A 127 -8.46 -18.41 19.80
N PHE A 128 -7.49 -19.01 19.14
CA PHE A 128 -6.89 -18.46 17.93
C PHE A 128 -7.89 -18.57 16.77
N ASP A 129 -8.75 -17.56 16.63
CA ASP A 129 -9.75 -17.45 15.57
C ASP A 129 -9.50 -16.19 14.71
N PRO A 130 -8.53 -16.24 13.77
CA PRO A 130 -8.19 -15.09 12.95
C PRO A 130 -9.28 -14.80 11.90
N LEU A 131 -9.56 -13.51 11.68
CA LEU A 131 -10.52 -13.04 10.66
C LEU A 131 -10.17 -13.48 9.23
N VAL A 132 -8.89 -13.77 8.96
CA VAL A 132 -8.41 -14.20 7.65
C VAL A 132 -7.57 -15.46 7.80
N ARG A 133 -7.90 -16.48 7.00
CA ARG A 133 -7.23 -17.77 6.99
C ARG A 133 -6.76 -18.10 5.58
N LYS A 134 -5.54 -18.61 5.47
CA LYS A 134 -5.02 -19.16 4.20
C LYS A 134 -5.32 -20.66 4.17
N LEU A 135 -6.09 -21.09 3.17
CA LEU A 135 -6.45 -22.49 2.96
C LEU A 135 -5.74 -23.03 1.73
N CYS A 136 -5.14 -24.22 1.85
CA CYS A 136 -4.58 -24.95 0.73
C CYS A 136 -5.58 -26.04 0.34
N VAL A 137 -6.17 -25.94 -0.85
CA VAL A 137 -7.22 -26.83 -1.31
C VAL A 137 -6.75 -27.66 -2.50
N GLU A 138 -7.10 -28.94 -2.51
CA GLU A 138 -6.91 -29.82 -3.66
C GLU A 138 -8.23 -29.93 -4.43
N MET A 139 -8.15 -29.64 -5.73
CA MET A 139 -9.32 -29.67 -6.62
C MET A 139 -9.26 -30.90 -7.52
N SER A 140 -10.42 -31.48 -7.82
CA SER A 140 -10.53 -32.53 -8.83
C SER A 140 -10.21 -31.96 -10.21
N ALA A 141 -9.34 -32.63 -10.97
CA ALA A 141 -9.03 -32.21 -12.34
C ALA A 141 -10.31 -32.19 -13.21
N PRO A 142 -10.43 -31.23 -14.15
CA PRO A 142 -11.55 -31.20 -15.07
C PRO A 142 -11.55 -32.43 -15.98
N THR A 143 -12.72 -32.99 -16.26
CA THR A 143 -12.88 -34.14 -17.15
C THR A 143 -14.00 -33.89 -18.15
N VAL A 144 -14.01 -34.63 -19.27
CA VAL A 144 -15.06 -34.51 -20.30
C VAL A 144 -16.46 -34.80 -19.76
N HIS A 145 -16.58 -35.58 -18.68
CA HIS A 145 -17.86 -35.92 -18.07
C HIS A 145 -18.25 -34.97 -16.92
N ASP A 146 -17.37 -34.05 -16.56
CA ASP A 146 -17.53 -33.13 -15.45
C ASP A 146 -17.56 -31.69 -15.98
N HIS A 147 -18.78 -31.18 -16.17
CA HIS A 147 -19.04 -29.84 -16.68
C HIS A 147 -19.11 -28.76 -15.58
N THR A 148 -18.67 -29.06 -14.36
CA THR A 148 -18.69 -28.10 -13.25
C THR A 148 -17.70 -26.96 -13.50
N ALA A 149 -18.19 -25.73 -13.36
CA ALA A 149 -17.39 -24.51 -13.53
C ALA A 149 -16.31 -24.36 -12.45
N ASP A 150 -15.21 -23.66 -12.77
CA ASP A 150 -14.05 -23.56 -11.88
C ASP A 150 -14.37 -22.95 -10.52
N HIS A 151 -15.25 -21.95 -10.49
CA HIS A 151 -15.68 -21.32 -9.24
C HIS A 151 -16.49 -22.28 -8.34
N GLU A 152 -17.34 -23.12 -8.93
CA GLU A 152 -18.10 -24.14 -8.19
C GLU A 152 -17.17 -25.25 -7.69
N ARG A 153 -16.22 -25.69 -8.53
CA ARG A 153 -15.21 -26.68 -8.18
C ARG A 153 -14.35 -26.23 -7.00
N LEU A 154 -13.95 -24.95 -7.00
CA LEU A 154 -13.26 -24.33 -5.87
C LEU A 154 -14.12 -24.33 -4.60
N TYR A 155 -15.41 -23.97 -4.70
CA TYR A 155 -16.33 -23.95 -3.56
C TYR A 155 -16.51 -25.35 -2.95
N VAL A 156 -16.61 -26.38 -3.78
CA VAL A 156 -16.66 -27.78 -3.32
C VAL A 156 -15.38 -28.14 -2.58
N ALA A 157 -14.21 -27.76 -3.09
CA ALA A 157 -12.93 -28.03 -2.44
C ALA A 157 -12.78 -27.31 -1.08
N ILE A 158 -13.25 -26.06 -0.98
CA ILE A 158 -13.26 -25.29 0.28
C ILE A 158 -14.17 -25.94 1.32
N ARG A 159 -15.39 -26.34 0.93
CA ARG A 159 -16.37 -26.97 1.83
C ARG A 159 -15.94 -28.32 2.38
N LYS A 160 -14.96 -28.98 1.79
CA LYS A 160 -14.35 -30.20 2.35
C LYS A 160 -13.49 -29.93 3.58
N GLN A 161 -12.97 -28.71 3.74
CA GLN A 161 -12.06 -28.36 4.83
C GLN A 161 -12.69 -27.47 5.89
N ILE A 162 -13.64 -26.61 5.50
CA ILE A 162 -14.30 -25.67 6.41
C ILE A 162 -15.81 -25.69 6.21
N ASP A 163 -16.54 -25.47 7.30
CA ASP A 163 -17.98 -25.21 7.24
C ASP A 163 -18.20 -23.76 6.79
N ALA A 164 -18.57 -23.60 5.53
CA ALA A 164 -18.83 -22.31 4.89
C ALA A 164 -20.16 -22.39 4.12
N PRO A 165 -21.30 -22.19 4.80
CA PRO A 165 -22.61 -22.31 4.18
C PRO A 165 -22.81 -21.23 3.10
N ILE A 166 -22.30 -20.01 3.37
CA ILE A 166 -22.38 -18.87 2.46
C ILE A 166 -20.96 -18.45 2.07
N MET A 167 -20.69 -18.42 0.76
CA MET A 167 -19.44 -17.95 0.20
C MET A 167 -19.71 -16.93 -0.89
N GLN A 168 -18.99 -15.81 -0.85
CA GLN A 168 -19.06 -14.76 -1.86
C GLN A 168 -17.69 -14.61 -2.53
N THR A 169 -17.68 -14.55 -3.85
CA THR A 169 -16.48 -14.31 -4.65
C THR A 169 -16.71 -13.08 -5.50
N GLY A 170 -15.85 -12.07 -5.35
CA GLY A 170 -15.94 -10.85 -6.14
C GLY A 170 -15.62 -11.11 -7.62
N PHE A 171 -16.23 -10.33 -8.51
CA PHE A 171 -16.08 -10.48 -9.97
C PHE A 171 -14.62 -10.48 -10.44
N ARG A 172 -13.75 -9.64 -9.86
CA ARG A 172 -12.31 -9.61 -10.18
C ARG A 172 -11.61 -10.94 -9.91
N ILE A 173 -12.03 -11.68 -8.89
CA ILE A 173 -11.46 -12.99 -8.56
C ILE A 173 -11.95 -14.03 -9.56
N LEU A 174 -13.23 -13.96 -9.97
CA LEU A 174 -13.79 -14.83 -11.00
C LEU A 174 -13.05 -14.66 -12.35
N GLN A 175 -12.66 -13.43 -12.71
CA GLN A 175 -11.87 -13.17 -13.92
C GLN A 175 -10.46 -13.77 -13.87
N SER A 176 -9.94 -14.07 -12.68
CA SER A 176 -8.62 -14.70 -12.49
C SER A 176 -8.67 -16.21 -12.29
N LEU A 177 -9.88 -16.78 -12.19
CA LEU A 177 -10.11 -18.21 -11.98
C LEU A 177 -10.13 -19.01 -13.29
N SER A 178 -10.21 -18.32 -14.42
CA SER A 178 -10.26 -18.88 -15.79
C SER A 178 -8.88 -19.08 -16.41
#